data_AF-A0A1W0A1E7-F1
#
_entry.id   AF-A0A1W0A1E7-F1
#
_cell.length_a   1.000
_cell.length_b   1.000
_cell.length_c   1.000
_cell.angle_alpha   90.00
_cell.angle_beta   90.00
_cell.angle_gamma   90.00
#
_symmetry.space_group_name_H-M   'P 1'
#
loop_
_entity.id
_entity.type
_entity.pdbx_description
1 polymer ?
#
loop_
_entity_poly.entity_id
_entity_poly.type
_entity_poly.pdbx_seq_one_letter_code
_entity_poly.pdbx_strand_id
1 'polypeptide(L)'
;GGIYTKSGNALDNEYVKNVWVAGGNPYGFFELSFSKDWLKAQWVTFDKSWSFAGNNLEGTVHGGNQRGHCWFIPASQYTAKSAPGIECKSSINTPLGAPLM
;
A
#
# COMPACT_ATOMS: atom_id res chain seq x y z
N GLY A 1 -19.71 -1.16 2.84
CA GLY A 1 -18.46 -0.95 2.13
C GLY A 1 -18.79 -0.38 0.78
N GLY A 2 -18.51 0.90 0.55
CA GLY A 2 -18.76 1.57 -0.73
C GLY A 2 -17.45 1.79 -1.45
N ILE A 3 -17.47 1.73 -2.78
CA ILE A 3 -16.35 2.12 -3.63
C ILE A 3 -16.14 3.62 -3.43
N TYR A 4 -15.14 3.99 -2.65
CA TYR A 4 -14.73 5.39 -2.47
C TYR A 4 -13.83 5.77 -3.65
N THR A 5 -14.40 6.47 -4.65
CA THR A 5 -13.68 7.00 -5.82
C THR A 5 -12.91 8.29 -5.56
N LYS A 6 -12.90 8.80 -4.32
CA LYS A 6 -12.06 9.94 -3.96
C LYS A 6 -10.64 9.45 -3.67
N SER A 7 -9.64 10.05 -4.32
CA SER A 7 -8.23 9.94 -3.96
C SER A 7 -8.09 10.05 -2.44
N GLY A 8 -7.21 9.24 -1.82
CA GLY A 8 -6.94 9.38 -0.39
C GLY A 8 -6.64 10.83 -0.06
N ASN A 9 -7.37 11.43 0.88
CA ASN A 9 -7.09 12.80 1.28
C ASN A 9 -5.72 12.79 1.95
N ALA A 10 -4.72 13.39 1.32
CA ALA A 10 -3.44 13.68 1.96
C ALA A 10 -3.70 14.75 3.03
N LEU A 11 -4.04 14.30 4.24
CA LEU A 11 -4.24 15.15 5.40
C LEU A 11 -2.88 15.50 6.00
N ASP A 12 -2.54 16.78 5.99
CA ASP A 12 -1.35 17.32 6.65
C ASP A 12 -1.79 18.45 7.60
N ASN A 13 -1.55 18.28 8.90
CA ASN A 13 -1.87 19.25 9.96
C ASN A 13 -0.83 19.18 11.08
N GLU A 14 -0.98 20.03 12.11
CA GLU A 14 -0.03 20.13 13.23
C GLU A 14 0.15 18.83 14.02
N TYR A 15 -0.78 17.88 13.91
CA TYR A 15 -0.80 16.61 14.64
C TYR A 15 -0.58 15.38 13.75
N VAL A 16 -0.83 15.49 12.45
CA VAL A 16 -0.84 14.39 11.50
C VAL A 16 -0.13 14.82 10.23
N LYS A 17 1.00 14.18 9.93
CA LYS A 17 1.71 14.36 8.68
C LYS A 17 1.42 13.19 7.75
N ASN A 18 0.93 13.45 6.54
CA ASN A 18 0.78 12.40 5.54
C ASN A 18 2.17 11.91 5.08
N VAL A 19 2.42 10.62 5.27
CA VAL A 19 3.71 9.99 4.87
C VAL A 19 3.63 9.45 3.45
N TRP A 20 2.46 8.96 3.04
CA TRP A 20 2.23 8.44 1.72
C TRP A 20 0.72 8.40 1.40
N VAL A 21 0.41 8.58 0.12
CA VAL A 21 -0.92 8.36 -0.45
C VAL A 21 -0.77 7.65 -1.80
N ALA A 22 -1.63 6.68 -2.07
CA ALA A 22 -1.62 5.98 -3.33
C ALA A 22 -2.05 6.91 -4.48
N GLY A 23 -1.17 7.14 -5.45
CA GLY A 23 -1.49 7.90 -6.66
C GLY A 23 -2.28 7.08 -7.68
N GLY A 24 -3.30 7.67 -8.31
CA GLY A 24 -4.03 7.04 -9.43
C GLY A 24 -5.12 6.03 -9.04
N ASN A 25 -5.59 6.04 -7.78
CA ASN A 25 -6.63 5.14 -7.25
C ASN A 25 -6.36 3.64 -7.55
N PRO A 26 -5.16 3.12 -7.24
CA PRO A 26 -4.82 1.74 -7.55
C PRO A 26 -5.63 0.77 -6.68
N TYR A 27 -5.97 -0.39 -7.25
CA TYR A 27 -6.55 -1.48 -6.48
C TYR A 27 -5.45 -2.35 -5.87
N GLY A 28 -5.63 -2.79 -4.63
CA GLY A 28 -4.65 -3.59 -3.95
C GLY A 28 -5.03 -3.84 -2.49
N PHE A 29 -4.11 -4.45 -1.76
CA PHE A 29 -4.26 -4.78 -0.36
C PHE A 29 -2.95 -4.56 0.38
N PHE A 30 -3.01 -4.50 1.72
CA PHE A 30 -1.81 -4.45 2.55
C PHE A 30 -1.46 -5.85 3.08
N GLU A 31 -0.25 -6.30 2.80
CA GLU A 31 0.37 -7.40 3.51
C GLU A 31 0.89 -6.87 4.86
N LEU A 32 0.47 -7.51 5.95
CA LEU A 32 0.93 -7.20 7.30
C LEU A 32 1.84 -8.32 7.80
N SER A 33 3.05 -7.98 8.22
CA SER A 33 3.96 -8.91 8.89
C SER A 33 4.30 -8.41 10.27
N PHE A 34 4.23 -9.29 11.26
CA PHE A 34 4.37 -8.92 12.67
C PHE A 34 5.61 -9.57 13.27
N SER A 35 6.31 -8.81 14.09
CA SER A 35 7.29 -9.28 15.06
C SER A 35 6.94 -8.72 16.44
N LYS A 36 7.69 -9.11 17.47
CA LYS A 36 7.48 -8.59 18.82
C LYS A 36 7.61 -7.06 18.88
N ASP A 37 8.52 -6.48 18.11
CA ASP A 37 8.88 -5.07 18.21
C ASP A 37 8.36 -4.22 17.04
N TRP A 38 8.03 -4.85 15.91
CA TRP A 38 7.69 -4.15 14.67
C TRP A 38 6.54 -4.80 13.91
N LEU A 39 5.64 -3.96 13.39
CA LEU A 39 4.70 -4.27 12.34
C LEU A 39 5.25 -3.75 11.01
N LYS A 40 5.36 -4.60 10.01
CA LYS A 40 5.60 -4.21 8.63
C LYS A 40 4.27 -4.15 7.89
N ALA A 41 3.91 -2.99 7.36
CA ALA A 41 2.80 -2.82 6.44
C ALA A 41 3.34 -2.62 5.02
N GLN A 42 2.93 -3.44 4.07
CA GLN A 42 3.40 -3.38 2.69
C GLN A 42 2.22 -3.37 1.71
N TRP A 43 2.12 -2.32 0.89
CA TRP A 43 1.15 -2.23 -0.20
C TRP A 43 1.49 -3.26 -1.27
N VAL A 44 0.47 -4.01 -1.69
CA VAL A 44 0.56 -5.00 -2.76
C VAL A 44 -0.56 -4.77 -3.75
N THR A 45 -0.20 -4.76 -5.01
CA THR A 45 -1.09 -4.58 -6.14
C THR A 45 -0.73 -5.56 -7.26
N PHE A 46 -1.47 -5.51 -8.35
CA PHE A 46 -1.27 -6.32 -9.54
C PHE A 46 -0.06 -5.83 -10.32
N ASP A 47 0.76 -6.76 -10.82
CA ASP A 47 1.83 -6.40 -11.75
C ASP A 47 1.30 -6.05 -13.15
N LYS A 48 2.21 -5.64 -14.04
CA LYS A 48 1.87 -5.26 -15.43
C LYS A 48 1.42 -6.43 -16.31
N SER A 49 1.52 -7.68 -15.83
CA SER A 49 1.12 -8.86 -16.58
C SER A 49 -0.39 -9.13 -16.45
N TRP A 50 -1.07 -8.44 -15.53
CA TRP A 50 -2.51 -8.51 -15.40
C TRP A 50 -3.23 -7.79 -16.54
N SER A 51 -4.27 -8.44 -17.07
CA SER A 51 -5.22 -7.83 -18.00
C SER A 51 -6.64 -8.20 -17.60
N PHE A 52 -7.42 -7.23 -17.14
CA PHE A 52 -8.80 -7.42 -16.70
C PHE A 52 -9.76 -7.34 -17.88
N ALA A 53 -10.55 -8.39 -18.13
CA ALA A 53 -11.57 -8.41 -19.19
C ALA A 53 -12.96 -7.97 -18.68
N GLY A 54 -12.99 -6.99 -17.76
CA GLY A 54 -14.23 -6.50 -17.14
C GLY A 54 -14.94 -7.58 -16.34
N ASN A 55 -16.18 -7.90 -16.70
CA ASN A 55 -16.98 -8.93 -16.03
C ASN A 55 -16.68 -10.36 -16.55
N ASN A 56 -15.85 -10.51 -17.58
CA ASN A 56 -15.46 -11.82 -18.09
C ASN A 56 -14.27 -12.37 -17.31
N LEU A 57 -14.54 -13.26 -16.36
CA LEU A 57 -13.51 -13.93 -15.57
C LEU A 57 -12.61 -14.82 -16.43
N GLU A 58 -13.15 -15.54 -17.41
CA GLU A 58 -12.37 -16.45 -18.27
C GLU A 58 -11.41 -15.70 -19.21
N GLY A 59 -11.74 -14.46 -19.57
CA GLY A 59 -10.90 -13.59 -20.38
C GLY A 59 -9.84 -12.81 -19.59
N THR A 60 -9.84 -12.93 -18.26
CA THR A 60 -8.88 -12.21 -17.41
C THR A 60 -7.54 -12.92 -17.41
N VAL A 61 -6.48 -12.21 -17.81
CA VAL A 61 -5.11 -12.73 -17.73
C VAL A 61 -4.58 -12.45 -16.33
N HIS A 62 -4.28 -13.54 -15.63
CA HIS A 62 -3.65 -13.48 -14.31
C HIS A 62 -2.16 -13.17 -14.45
N GLY A 63 -1.72 -12.11 -13.77
CA GLY A 63 -0.30 -11.80 -13.58
C GLY A 63 0.18 -12.14 -12.17
N GLY A 64 1.33 -11.59 -11.80
CA GLY A 64 1.88 -11.66 -10.45
C GLY A 64 1.49 -10.48 -9.56
N ASN A 65 2.15 -10.41 -8.41
CA ASN A 65 1.96 -9.34 -7.42
C ASN A 65 3.12 -8.36 -7.48
N GLN A 66 2.81 -7.08 -7.60
CA GLN A 66 3.75 -5.99 -7.47
C GLN A 66 3.64 -5.37 -6.07
N ARG A 67 4.77 -5.19 -5.39
CA ARG A 67 4.83 -4.61 -4.06
C ARG A 67 5.30 -3.16 -4.13
N GLY A 68 4.63 -2.28 -3.40
CA GLY A 68 4.88 -0.85 -3.37
C GLY A 68 5.25 -0.33 -2.00
N HIS A 69 4.59 0.75 -1.59
CA HIS A 69 4.83 1.44 -0.32
C HIS A 69 4.98 0.47 0.85
N CYS A 70 6.02 0.64 1.64
CA CYS A 70 6.32 -0.25 2.74
C CYS A 70 6.81 0.55 3.94
N TRP A 71 6.21 0.27 5.10
CA TRP A 71 6.47 1.00 6.34
C TRP A 71 6.61 0.04 7.53
N PHE A 72 7.59 0.30 8.38
CA PHE A 72 7.75 -0.35 9.68
C PHE A 72 7.18 0.55 10.77
N ILE A 73 6.22 0.02 11.52
CA ILE A 73 5.54 0.66 12.63
C ILE A 73 6.05 -0.01 13.92
N PRO A 74 6.70 0.73 14.82
CA PRO A 74 7.18 0.18 16.07
C PRO A 74 6.01 -0.11 17.01
N ALA A 75 6.11 -1.19 17.76
CA ALA A 75 5.14 -1.49 18.80
C ALA A 75 5.34 -0.52 19.97
N SER A 76 4.24 0.13 20.40
CA SER A 76 4.26 1.13 21.48
C SER A 76 4.67 0.59 22.85
N GLN A 77 4.70 -0.73 23.00
CA GLN A 77 4.84 -1.43 24.29
C GLN A 77 6.18 -2.18 24.45
N TYR A 78 6.99 -2.31 23.40
CA TYR A 78 8.19 -3.15 23.37
C TYR A 78 9.50 -2.35 23.14
N THR A 79 10.58 -2.97 22.64
CA THR A 79 11.92 -2.35 22.62
C THR A 79 12.02 -1.13 21.71
N ALA A 80 11.10 -0.98 20.75
CA ALA A 80 11.01 0.17 19.87
C ALA A 80 10.20 1.35 20.46
N LYS A 81 10.11 1.44 21.80
CA LYS A 81 9.37 2.51 22.50
C LYS A 81 9.92 3.88 22.10
N SER A 82 9.08 4.71 21.49
CA SER A 82 9.42 6.04 20.95
C SER A 82 10.29 6.04 19.69
N ALA A 83 10.55 4.89 19.06
CA ALA A 83 11.14 4.89 17.73
C ALA A 83 10.13 5.53 16.74
N PRO A 84 10.57 6.37 15.79
CA PRO A 84 9.71 6.77 14.70
C PRO A 84 9.44 5.57 13.79
N GLY A 85 8.28 5.55 13.13
CA GLY A 85 8.07 4.63 12.02
C GLY A 85 9.08 4.91 10.91
N ILE A 86 9.56 3.86 10.25
CA ILE A 86 10.61 3.96 9.23
C ILE A 86 10.16 3.33 7.91
N GLU A 87 10.57 3.93 6.80
CA GLU A 87 10.32 3.37 5.48
C GLU A 87 11.18 2.13 5.23
N CYS A 88 10.61 1.11 4.58
CA CYS A 88 11.39 -0.03 4.14
C CYS A 88 12.30 0.36 2.97
N LYS A 89 13.51 -0.21 2.90
CA LYS A 89 14.42 -0.04 1.74
C LYS A 89 13.82 -0.53 0.41
N SER A 90 12.85 -1.46 0.48
CA SER A 90 12.15 -2.01 -0.68
C SER A 90 10.88 -1.21 -1.04
N SER A 91 10.63 -0.08 -0.39
CA SER A 91 9.44 0.73 -0.65
C SER A 91 9.52 1.36 -2.04
N ILE A 92 8.42 1.24 -2.80
CA ILE A 92 8.26 1.90 -4.09
C ILE A 92 6.99 2.75 -4.00
N ASN A 93 7.16 4.07 -3.92
CA ASN A 93 6.07 5.03 -3.69
C ASN A 93 5.43 5.58 -4.98
N THR A 94 5.84 5.08 -6.14
CA THR A 94 5.26 5.50 -7.43
C THR A 94 3.80 5.00 -7.55
N PRO A 95 3.01 5.51 -8.52
CA PRO A 95 1.64 5.06 -8.80
C PRO A 95 1.55 3.60 -9.29
N LEU A 96 1.85 2.66 -8.41
CA LEU A 96 1.83 1.23 -8.69
C LEU A 96 0.40 0.70 -8.68
N GLY A 97 0.03 -0.05 -9.72
CA GLY A 97 -1.29 -0.66 -9.85
C GLY A 97 -2.39 0.32 -10.28
N ALA A 98 -2.04 1.56 -10.58
CA ALA A 98 -2.96 2.48 -11.24
C ALA A 98 -3.08 2.04 -12.71
N PRO A 99 -4.29 2.05 -13.30
CA PRO A 99 -4.43 1.83 -14.73
C PRO A 99 -3.56 2.86 -15.46
N LEU A 100 -2.70 2.39 -16.36
CA LEU A 100 -2.00 3.27 -17.29
C LEU A 100 -3.09 3.97 -18.11
N MET A 101 -3.23 5.29 -17.93
CA MET A 101 -4.03 6.11 -18.85
C MET A 101 -3.43 6.08 -20.25
#